data_AF-A0A944TTC5-F1
#
_entry.id   AF-A0A944TTC5-F1
#
_cell.length_a   1.000
_cell.length_b   1.000
_cell.length_c   1.000
_cell.angle_alpha   90.00
_cell.angle_beta   90.00
_cell.angle_gamma   90.00
#
_symmetry.space_group_name_H-M   'P 1'
#
loop_
_entity.id
_entity.type
_entity.pdbx_description
1 polymer ?
#
loop_
_entity_poly.entity_id
_entity_poly.type
_entity_poly.pdbx_seq_one_letter_code
_entity_poly.pdbx_strand_id
1 'polypeptide(L)'
;MEILNNYKKLNSEQIQTITKFCPPKLYQTQTELIYEGHVPNVGYFILKGAVEVSLKRKKKSEGDASGSVIGVEELLHNNPFRYTITILPGSEVCILDRSSLHELKNGDIFQELFN
;
A
#
# COMPACT_ATOMS: atom_id res chain seq x y z
N MET A 1 -6.80 -15.59 6.81
CA MET A 1 -5.93 -14.61 7.49
C MET A 1 -4.54 -14.48 6.86
N GLU A 2 -4.18 -15.19 5.78
CA GLU A 2 -2.79 -15.24 5.28
C GLU A 2 -2.40 -14.20 4.21
N ILE A 3 -3.33 -13.43 3.62
CA ILE A 3 -2.98 -12.56 2.49
C ILE A 3 -2.20 -11.32 2.92
N LEU A 4 -2.53 -10.76 4.10
CA LEU A 4 -1.87 -9.55 4.62
C LEU A 4 -0.49 -9.82 5.23
N ASN A 5 -0.21 -11.07 5.61
CA ASN A 5 1.10 -11.48 6.14
C ASN A 5 2.22 -11.40 5.09
N ASN A 6 1.89 -11.26 3.80
CA ASN A 6 2.86 -11.13 2.73
C ASN A 6 3.30 -9.68 2.47
N TYR A 7 2.68 -8.68 3.10
CA TYR A 7 3.10 -7.29 2.90
C TYR A 7 4.17 -6.89 3.90
N LYS A 8 5.29 -6.38 3.39
CA LYS A 8 6.43 -5.92 4.19
C LYS A 8 5.99 -4.85 5.19
N LYS A 9 6.36 -5.05 6.45
CA LYS A 9 6.20 -4.06 7.51
C LYS A 9 7.41 -3.14 7.56
N LEU A 10 7.17 -1.84 7.61
CA LEU A 10 8.22 -0.82 7.71
C LEU A 10 8.60 -0.51 9.16
N ASN A 11 9.85 -0.12 9.37
CA ASN A 11 10.35 0.33 10.67
C ASN A 11 10.02 1.83 10.92
N SER A 12 10.24 2.31 12.13
CA SER A 12 9.86 3.68 12.53
C SER A 12 10.56 4.79 11.73
N GLU A 13 11.80 4.59 11.28
CA GLU A 13 12.58 5.56 10.49
C GLU A 13 12.08 5.62 9.04
N GLN A 14 11.77 4.45 8.48
CA GLN A 14 11.15 4.28 7.17
C GLN A 14 9.78 4.96 7.11
N ILE A 15 8.97 4.80 8.15
CA ILE A 15 7.65 5.43 8.26
C ILE A 15 7.77 6.96 8.30
N GLN A 16 8.71 7.49 9.08
CA GLN A 16 8.95 8.94 9.15
C GLN A 16 9.40 9.51 7.81
N THR A 17 10.26 8.79 7.11
CA THR A 17 10.72 9.19 5.77
C THR A 17 9.53 9.24 4.80
N ILE A 18 8.76 8.15 4.70
CA ILE A 18 7.62 8.10 3.78
C ILE A 18 6.61 9.21 4.11
N THR A 19 6.25 9.40 5.38
CA THR A 19 5.26 10.41 5.78
C THR A 19 5.72 11.85 5.52
N LYS A 20 7.03 12.10 5.46
CA LYS A 20 7.61 13.40 5.09
C LYS A 20 7.45 13.71 3.59
N PHE A 21 7.64 12.72 2.72
CA PHE A 21 7.51 12.89 1.27
C PHE A 21 6.05 12.73 0.80
N CYS A 22 5.30 11.84 1.44
CA CYS A 22 3.94 11.45 1.08
C CYS A 22 3.04 11.68 2.30
N PRO A 23 2.35 12.83 2.40
CA PRO A 23 1.50 13.10 3.54
C PRO A 23 0.35 12.07 3.62
N PRO A 24 0.04 11.55 4.81
CA PRO A 24 -1.04 10.57 4.98
C PRO A 24 -2.39 11.21 4.71
N LYS A 25 -3.26 10.44 4.05
CA LYS A 25 -4.66 10.78 3.79
C LYS A 25 -5.56 9.89 4.63
N LEU A 26 -6.46 10.51 5.40
CA LEU A 26 -7.51 9.81 6.14
C LEU A 26 -8.68 9.45 5.20
N TYR A 27 -9.01 8.18 5.14
CA TYR A 27 -10.18 7.67 4.43
C TYR A 27 -11.35 7.55 5.39
N GLN A 28 -12.39 8.36 5.20
CA GLN A 28 -13.61 8.34 6.02
C GLN A 28 -14.68 7.39 5.49
N THR A 29 -14.54 6.96 4.23
CA THR A 29 -15.46 6.05 3.55
C THR A 29 -14.69 4.84 3.07
N GLN A 30 -15.41 3.73 2.89
CA GLN A 30 -14.87 2.56 2.23
C GLN A 30 -14.54 2.91 0.77
N THR A 31 -13.32 2.63 0.34
CA THR A 31 -12.85 3.01 -1.00
C THR A 31 -12.04 1.88 -1.63
N GLU A 32 -12.34 1.52 -2.88
CA GLU A 32 -11.53 0.59 -3.65
C GLU A 32 -10.24 1.30 -4.12
N LEU A 33 -9.09 0.82 -3.68
CA LEU A 33 -7.78 1.40 -3.99
C LEU A 33 -7.14 0.77 -5.21
N ILE A 34 -7.27 -0.56 -5.34
CA ILE A 34 -6.68 -1.35 -6.43
C ILE A 34 -7.73 -2.36 -6.91
N TYR A 35 -7.81 -2.53 -8.23
CA TYR A 35 -8.66 -3.51 -8.88
C TYR A 35 -7.86 -4.74 -9.32
N GLU A 36 -8.42 -5.93 -9.11
CA GLU A 36 -7.85 -7.18 -9.62
C GLU A 36 -7.60 -7.11 -11.13
N GLY A 37 -6.43 -7.55 -11.55
CA GLY A 37 -6.01 -7.62 -12.96
C GLY A 37 -5.44 -6.31 -13.51
N HIS A 38 -5.50 -5.21 -12.75
CA HIS A 38 -4.94 -3.93 -13.17
C HIS A 38 -3.51 -3.75 -12.65
N VAL A 39 -2.66 -3.13 -13.47
CA VAL A 39 -1.40 -2.57 -12.98
C VAL A 39 -1.76 -1.31 -12.17
N PRO A 40 -1.41 -1.24 -10.88
CA PRO A 40 -1.69 -0.05 -10.09
C PRO A 40 -0.87 1.13 -10.62
N ASN A 41 -1.48 2.31 -10.70
CA ASN A 41 -0.79 3.56 -11.08
C ASN A 41 0.02 4.16 -9.91
N VAL A 42 -0.36 3.80 -8.68
CA VAL A 42 0.25 4.25 -7.43
C VAL A 42 0.29 3.07 -6.45
N GLY A 43 1.32 3.02 -5.61
CA GLY A 43 1.35 2.17 -4.43
C GLY A 43 0.70 2.87 -3.23
N TYR A 44 0.47 2.12 -2.17
CA TYR A 44 -0.13 2.61 -0.94
C TYR A 44 0.65 2.10 0.26
N PHE A 45 0.97 3.01 1.18
CA PHE A 45 1.47 2.64 2.50
C PHE A 45 0.38 2.90 3.54
N ILE A 46 -0.11 1.84 4.16
CA ILE A 46 -1.16 1.91 5.16
C ILE A 46 -0.49 2.28 6.49
N LEU A 47 -0.58 3.54 6.90
CA LEU A 47 0.00 4.00 8.16
C LEU A 47 -0.75 3.40 9.33
N LYS A 48 -2.09 3.39 9.23
CA LYS A 48 -2.99 2.86 10.24
C LYS A 48 -4.30 2.43 9.60
N GLY A 49 -4.86 1.31 10.04
CA GLY A 49 -6.21 0.90 9.68
C GLY A 49 -6.28 -0.47 9.02
N ALA A 50 -7.44 -0.75 8.43
CA ALA A 50 -7.79 -2.07 7.95
C ALA A 50 -8.18 -2.03 6.47
N VAL A 51 -7.91 -3.14 5.80
CA VAL A 51 -8.27 -3.34 4.39
C VAL A 51 -9.12 -4.60 4.25
N GLU A 52 -10.02 -4.57 3.29
CA GLU A 52 -10.68 -5.74 2.75
C GLU A 52 -9.96 -6.15 1.46
N VAL A 53 -9.49 -7.40 1.42
CA VAL A 53 -8.90 -8.01 0.23
C VAL A 53 -9.93 -8.93 -0.40
N SER A 54 -10.12 -8.84 -1.73
CA SER A 54 -10.98 -9.76 -2.44
C SER A 54 -10.44 -10.33 -3.75
N LEU A 55 -10.87 -11.55 -4.07
CA LEU A 55 -10.59 -12.23 -5.34
C LEU A 55 -11.90 -12.53 -6.06
N LYS A 56 -12.01 -12.13 -7.33
CA LYS A 56 -13.18 -12.29 -8.20
C LYS A 56 -14.50 -11.85 -7.54
N ARG A 57 -14.45 -10.85 -6.67
CA ARG A 57 -15.58 -10.32 -5.87
C ARG A 57 -16.29 -11.35 -4.96
N LYS A 58 -15.70 -12.53 -4.72
CA LYS A 58 -16.37 -13.65 -4.04
C LYS A 58 -15.80 -14.00 -2.67
N LYS A 59 -14.52 -13.70 -2.41
CA LYS A 59 -13.87 -13.95 -1.12
C LYS A 59 -13.40 -12.63 -0.57
N LYS A 60 -13.98 -12.16 0.54
CA LYS A 60 -13.55 -10.95 1.26
C LYS A 60 -12.79 -11.38 2.50
N SER A 61 -11.60 -10.85 2.70
CA SER A 61 -10.83 -11.03 3.93
C SER A 61 -10.44 -9.66 4.44
N GLU A 62 -11.01 -9.28 5.57
CA GLU A 62 -10.64 -8.07 6.28
C GLU A 62 -9.49 -8.34 7.24
N GLY A 63 -8.61 -7.36 7.40
CA GLY A 63 -7.62 -7.38 8.45
C GLY A 63 -6.89 -6.06 8.61
N ASP A 64 -6.27 -5.90 9.77
CA ASP A 64 -5.33 -4.82 10.04
C ASP A 64 -4.16 -4.90 9.06
N ALA A 65 -3.93 -3.81 8.34
CA ALA A 65 -2.83 -3.65 7.39
C ALA A 65 -1.88 -2.53 7.78
N SER A 66 -1.94 -2.06 9.03
CA SER A 66 -1.07 -0.99 9.53
C SER A 66 0.40 -1.38 9.40
N GLY A 67 1.18 -0.47 8.83
CA GLY A 67 2.59 -0.66 8.51
C GLY A 67 2.84 -1.41 7.18
N SER A 68 1.82 -1.82 6.45
CA SER A 68 1.95 -2.56 5.19
C SER A 68 2.05 -1.65 3.98
N VAL A 69 2.87 -2.06 3.01
CA VAL A 69 2.93 -1.47 1.66
C VAL A 69 2.19 -2.37 0.67
N ILE A 70 1.35 -1.79 -0.17
CA ILE A 70 0.49 -2.48 -1.14
C ILE A 70 0.68 -1.87 -2.54
N GLY A 71 0.86 -2.70 -3.57
CA GLY A 71 0.85 -2.26 -4.97
C GLY A 71 2.15 -1.62 -5.48
N VAL A 72 3.17 -1.47 -4.63
CA VAL A 72 4.47 -0.89 -5.02
C VAL A 72 5.26 -1.84 -5.93
N GLU A 73 5.29 -3.13 -5.62
CA GLU A 73 6.00 -4.11 -6.45
C GLU A 73 5.38 -4.19 -7.86
N GLU A 74 4.06 -4.24 -7.93
CA GLU A 74 3.32 -4.24 -9.18
C GLU A 74 3.50 -2.95 -9.98
N LEU A 75 3.53 -1.80 -9.31
CA LEU A 75 3.79 -0.50 -9.94
C LEU A 75 5.20 -0.43 -10.57
N LEU A 76 6.22 -0.95 -9.86
CA LEU A 76 7.62 -0.93 -10.27
C LEU A 76 7.90 -1.91 -11.41
N HIS A 77 7.34 -3.12 -11.33
CA HIS A 77 7.55 -4.18 -12.31
C HIS A 77 6.49 -4.19 -13.42
N ASN A 78 5.53 -3.26 -13.38
CA ASN A 78 4.44 -3.14 -14.34
C ASN A 78 3.60 -4.43 -14.45
N ASN A 79 3.38 -5.09 -13.32
CA ASN A 79 2.67 -6.35 -13.21
C ASN A 79 1.21 -6.13 -12.76
N PRO A 80 0.24 -6.95 -13.22
CA PRO A 80 -1.14 -6.85 -12.76
C PRO A 80 -1.28 -7.33 -11.32
N PHE A 81 -2.03 -6.57 -10.52
CA PHE A 81 -2.32 -6.91 -9.14
C PHE A 81 -3.34 -8.05 -9.06
N ARG A 82 -3.12 -9.04 -8.19
CA ARG A 82 -3.90 -10.29 -8.17
C ARG A 82 -5.25 -10.19 -7.45
N TYR A 83 -5.46 -9.13 -6.70
CA TYR A 83 -6.62 -8.97 -5.82
C TYR A 83 -7.25 -7.58 -5.98
N THR A 84 -8.49 -7.41 -5.53
CA THR A 84 -9.04 -6.08 -5.26
C THR A 84 -8.73 -5.72 -3.82
N ILE A 85 -8.23 -4.50 -3.60
CA ILE A 85 -7.94 -3.96 -2.27
C ILE A 85 -8.89 -2.81 -2.01
N THR A 86 -9.62 -2.91 -0.91
CA THR A 86 -10.57 -1.90 -0.46
C THR A 86 -10.15 -1.41 0.91
N ILE A 87 -9.90 -0.11 1.05
CA ILE A 87 -9.59 0.50 2.35
C ILE A 87 -10.87 0.73 3.14
N LEU A 88 -10.82 0.50 4.45
CA LEU A 88 -11.96 0.71 5.33
C LEU A 88 -11.94 2.11 5.98
N PRO A 89 -13.10 2.65 6.38
CA PRO A 89 -13.21 3.92 7.09
C PRO A 89 -12.29 4.00 8.32
N GLY A 90 -11.73 5.17 8.58
CA GLY A 90 -10.82 5.41 9.71
C GLY A 90 -9.36 5.02 9.43
N SER A 91 -9.03 4.65 8.20
CA SER A 91 -7.67 4.28 7.82
C SER A 91 -6.88 5.47 7.28
N GLU A 92 -5.61 5.56 7.66
CA GLU A 92 -4.63 6.56 7.22
C GLU A 92 -3.67 5.92 6.23
N VAL A 93 -3.57 6.49 5.04
CA VAL A 93 -2.81 5.91 3.93
C VAL A 93 -1.97 6.97 3.23
N CYS A 94 -0.69 6.68 3.03
CA CYS A 94 0.18 7.47 2.16
C CYS A 94 0.10 6.91 0.74
N ILE A 95 -0.08 7.79 -0.25
CA ILE A 95 -0.10 7.42 -1.67
C ILE A 95 1.33 7.53 -2.20
N LEU A 96 1.83 6.47 -2.81
CA LEU A 96 3.19 6.35 -3.33
C LEU A 96 3.15 6.30 -4.86
N ASP A 97 3.24 7.44 -5.52
CA ASP A 97 3.35 7.46 -6.97
C ASP A 97 4.80 7.20 -7.45
N ARG A 98 5.00 7.08 -8.77
CA ARG A 98 6.33 6.80 -9.33
C ARG A 98 7.35 7.90 -9.01
N SER A 99 6.93 9.16 -8.96
CA SER A 99 7.79 10.27 -8.57
C SER A 99 8.20 10.17 -7.11
N SER A 100 7.25 9.91 -6.20
CA SER A 100 7.52 9.70 -4.78
C SER A 100 8.50 8.54 -4.56
N LEU A 101 8.28 7.42 -5.25
CA LEU A 101 9.18 6.26 -5.19
C LEU A 101 10.58 6.60 -5.73
N HIS A 102 10.68 7.43 -6.77
CA HIS A 102 11.95 7.89 -7.30
C HIS A 102 12.68 8.83 -6.33
N GLU A 103 11.97 9.74 -5.66
CA GLU A 103 12.56 10.60 -4.63
C GLU A 103 13.08 9.79 -3.45
N LEU A 104 12.32 8.79 -2.99
CA LEU A 104 12.77 7.84 -1.97
C LEU A 104 14.00 7.04 -2.42
N LYS A 105 14.13 6.75 -3.72
CA LYS A 105 15.28 6.06 -4.33
C LYS A 105 16.55 6.89 -4.35
N ASN A 106 16.43 8.19 -4.55
CA ASN A 106 17.58 9.09 -4.53
C ASN A 106 18.12 9.35 -3.12
N GLY A 107 17.33 9.06 -2.08
CA GLY A 107 17.71 9.23 -0.67
C GLY A 107 18.35 8.02 -0.01
N ASP A 108 18.92 7.06 -0.77
CA ASP A 108 19.53 5.77 -0.32
C ASP A 108 18.59 4.78 0.41
N ILE A 109 17.41 5.21 0.85
CA ILE A 109 16.49 4.44 1.72
C ILE A 109 15.64 3.43 0.94
N PHE A 110 15.51 3.56 -0.38
CA PHE A 110 14.65 2.70 -1.20
C PHE A 110 15.06 1.23 -1.23
N GLN A 111 16.37 0.94 -1.24
CA GLN A 111 16.86 -0.44 -1.19
C GLN A 111 16.54 -1.09 0.16
N GLU A 112 16.52 -0.33 1.26
CA GLU A 112 16.13 -0.87 2.57
C GLU A 112 14.61 -1.00 2.72
N LEU A 113 13.85 -0.12 2.06
CA LEU A 113 12.39 -0.12 2.07
C LEU A 113 11.79 -1.29 1.27
N PHE A 114 12.37 -1.64 0.13
CA PHE A 114 11.72 -2.52 -0.86
C PHE A 114 12.53 -3.77 -1.27
N ASN A 115 13.69 -4.02 -0.66
CA ASN A 115 14.46 -5.26 -0.81
C ASN A 115 14.45 -6.11 0.47
#